data_AF-A0A973CMT0-F1
#
_entry.id   AF-A0A973CMT0-F1
#
_cell.length_a   1.000
_cell.length_b   1.000
_cell.length_c   1.000
_cell.angle_alpha   90.00
_cell.angle_beta   90.00
_cell.angle_gamma   90.00
#
_symmetry.space_group_name_H-M   'P 1'
#
loop_
_entity.id
_entity.type
_entity.pdbx_description
1 polymer ?
#
loop_
_entity_poly.entity_id
_entity_poly.type
_entity_poly.pdbx_seq_one_letter_code
_entity_poly.pdbx_strand_id
1 'polypeptide(L)'
;MRNQTAMKKRPFTKVEMLMTLLIIIIFAGIVIVLVKQVKKRANKKKAEIAKIIAEKKAAKKLKLKLQAFEYDIQKESYERAIAELSAAEIAKEVNIELPVFPPLNKKKDVENMLKYEILDEVNKSYPMSRFDEMAKEVKQKNRLYKLNERVTVRVKDVRRGGQYKTVKGYLRTRTKTWIRVGDVKYNKALIDPNQLVHFDTARHMQKVRKEKKRLGSLFEKQRKKKRRVTTKKLSPIVWDREGYTKVADEWVSKESVFKQAMAKALAKNIARIRAEIESVIYEKAGFCWNKEFQRWEDCGK
;
A
#
# COMPACT_ATOMS: atom_id res chain seq x y z
N MET A 1 33.94 89.03 -8.47
CA MET A 1 32.91 90.04 -8.72
C MET A 1 32.20 89.67 -10.02
N ARG A 2 30.95 89.22 -9.91
CA ARG A 2 29.74 89.94 -10.38
C ARG A 2 29.70 90.12 -11.89
N ASN A 3 28.81 89.37 -12.54
CA ASN A 3 28.00 89.87 -13.64
C ASN A 3 26.67 89.11 -13.64
N GLN A 4 25.74 89.60 -12.82
CA GLN A 4 24.32 89.41 -13.07
C GLN A 4 24.01 90.14 -14.38
N THR A 5 23.98 89.39 -15.49
CA THR A 5 23.36 89.86 -16.73
C THR A 5 21.87 89.92 -16.50
N ALA A 6 21.43 91.04 -15.93
CA ALA A 6 20.02 91.40 -15.82
C ALA A 6 19.43 91.41 -17.23
N MET A 7 18.69 90.35 -17.59
CA MET A 7 17.89 90.34 -18.81
C MET A 7 16.91 91.52 -18.74
N LYS A 8 17.17 92.54 -19.57
CA LYS A 8 16.20 93.59 -19.91
C LYS A 8 14.88 92.88 -20.28
N LYS A 9 13.86 93.00 -19.43
CA LYS A 9 12.48 92.68 -19.79
C LYS A 9 12.09 93.57 -20.97
N ARG A 10 12.11 93.02 -22.18
CA ARG A 10 11.48 93.68 -23.33
C ARG A 10 9.99 93.81 -23.01
N PRO A 11 9.37 94.99 -23.14
CA PRO A 11 7.94 95.11 -22.99
C PRO A 11 7.30 94.22 -24.06
N PHE A 12 6.46 93.27 -23.62
CA PHE A 12 5.66 92.47 -24.52
C PHE A 12 4.93 93.42 -25.46
N THR A 13 5.18 93.26 -26.76
CA THR A 13 4.44 94.03 -27.75
C THR A 13 2.97 93.63 -27.66
N LYS A 14 2.04 94.57 -27.88
CA LYS A 14 0.58 94.27 -27.83
C LYS A 14 0.19 93.04 -28.67
N VAL A 15 0.96 92.76 -29.73
CA VAL A 15 0.80 91.59 -30.61
C VAL A 15 1.16 90.27 -29.92
N GLU A 16 2.24 90.21 -29.14
CA GLU A 16 2.63 88.99 -28.40
C GLU A 16 1.67 88.69 -27.24
N MET A 17 1.10 89.73 -26.59
CA MET A 17 0.04 89.55 -25.60
C MET A 17 -1.26 89.01 -26.21
N LEU A 18 -1.65 89.49 -27.40
CA LEU A 18 -2.82 88.98 -28.11
C LEU A 18 -2.62 87.54 -28.58
N MET A 19 -1.44 87.20 -29.10
CA MET A 19 -1.13 85.83 -29.54
C MET A 19 -1.12 84.83 -28.38
N THR A 20 -0.55 85.19 -27.23
CA THR A 20 -0.57 84.32 -26.05
C THR A 20 -1.99 84.12 -25.52
N LEU A 21 -2.82 85.16 -25.52
CA LEU A 21 -4.23 85.07 -25.10
C LEU A 21 -5.06 84.20 -26.07
N LEU A 22 -4.79 84.29 -27.37
CA LEU A 22 -5.44 83.47 -28.40
C LEU A 22 -5.03 81.99 -28.28
N ILE A 23 -3.75 81.70 -27.99
CA ILE A 23 -3.28 80.34 -27.70
C ILE A 23 -3.95 79.77 -26.45
N ILE A 24 -4.08 80.56 -25.38
CA ILE A 24 -4.76 80.13 -24.14
C ILE A 24 -6.23 79.80 -24.41
N ILE A 25 -6.93 80.60 -25.22
CA ILE A 25 -8.33 80.34 -25.59
C ILE A 25 -8.45 79.03 -26.40
N ILE A 26 -7.57 78.82 -27.38
CA ILE A 26 -7.54 77.58 -28.17
C ILE A 26 -7.28 76.37 -27.27
N PHE A 27 -6.28 76.46 -26.38
CA PHE A 27 -5.97 75.39 -25.43
C PHE A 27 -7.13 75.11 -24.48
N ALA A 28 -7.78 76.15 -23.94
CA ALA A 28 -8.95 76.01 -23.09
C ALA A 28 -10.10 75.31 -23.84
N GLY A 29 -10.34 75.66 -25.11
CA GLY A 29 -11.31 75.00 -25.97
C GLY A 29 -11.02 73.50 -26.17
N ILE A 30 -9.76 73.15 -26.46
CA ILE A 30 -9.32 71.74 -26.62
C ILE A 30 -9.48 70.97 -25.31
N VAL A 31 -9.10 71.55 -24.17
CA VAL A 31 -9.23 70.94 -22.85
C VAL A 31 -10.70 70.69 -22.50
N ILE A 32 -11.60 71.63 -22.79
CA ILE A 32 -13.05 71.45 -22.56
C ILE A 32 -13.61 70.28 -23.39
N VAL A 33 -13.21 70.16 -24.66
CA VAL A 33 -13.62 69.05 -25.53
C VAL A 33 -13.09 67.72 -25.01
N LEU A 34 -11.82 67.65 -24.59
CA LEU A 34 -11.22 66.45 -24.01
C LEU A 34 -11.91 66.03 -22.71
N VAL A 35 -12.21 66.97 -21.81
CA VAL A 35 -12.93 66.70 -20.56
C VAL A 35 -14.34 66.15 -20.84
N LYS A 36 -15.06 66.72 -21.83
CA LYS A 36 -16.37 66.21 -22.25
C LYS A 36 -16.27 64.78 -22.81
N GLN A 37 -15.27 64.48 -23.63
CA GLN A 37 -15.04 63.13 -24.16
C GLN A 37 -14.69 62.11 -23.06
N VAL A 38 -13.82 62.49 -22.12
CA VAL A 38 -13.46 61.65 -20.96
C VAL A 38 -14.68 61.38 -20.08
N LYS A 39 -15.51 62.39 -19.80
CA LYS A 39 -16.75 62.23 -19.03
C LYS A 39 -17.74 61.31 -19.73
N LYS A 40 -17.91 61.43 -21.05
CA LYS A 40 -18.76 60.53 -21.86
C LYS A 40 -18.26 59.07 -21.81
N ARG A 41 -16.96 58.84 -21.96
CA ARG A 41 -16.34 57.51 -21.85
C ARG A 41 -16.47 56.93 -20.43
N ALA A 42 -16.27 57.74 -19.40
CA ALA A 42 -16.43 57.33 -18.01
C ALA A 42 -17.88 56.93 -17.70
N ASN A 43 -18.87 57.68 -18.19
CA ASN A 43 -20.29 57.35 -18.02
C ASN A 43 -20.67 56.08 -18.77
N LYS A 44 -20.15 55.86 -20.00
CA LYS A 44 -20.36 54.60 -20.74
C LYS A 44 -19.78 53.40 -19.97
N LYS A 45 -18.54 53.53 -19.46
CA LYS A 45 -17.91 52.49 -18.62
C LYS A 45 -18.69 52.24 -17.33
N LYS A 46 -19.20 53.28 -16.66
CA LYS A 46 -20.05 53.13 -15.46
C LYS A 46 -21.34 52.37 -15.78
N ALA A 47 -21.98 52.65 -16.93
CA ALA A 47 -23.18 51.95 -17.36
C ALA A 47 -22.89 50.47 -17.71
N GLU A 48 -21.77 50.17 -18.37
CA GLU A 48 -21.32 48.79 -18.62
C GLU A 48 -21.04 48.04 -17.32
N ILE A 49 -20.34 48.66 -16.36
CA ILE A 49 -20.08 48.08 -15.04
C ILE A 49 -21.39 47.84 -14.27
N ALA A 50 -22.34 48.78 -14.32
CA ALA A 50 -23.65 48.61 -13.68
C ALA A 50 -24.43 47.42 -14.26
N LYS A 51 -24.41 47.23 -15.59
CA LYS A 51 -25.01 46.06 -16.26
C LYS A 51 -24.36 44.76 -15.79
N ILE A 52 -23.04 44.67 -15.77
CA ILE A 52 -22.30 43.49 -15.29
C ILE A 52 -22.66 43.17 -13.82
N ILE A 53 -22.78 44.19 -12.97
CA ILE A 53 -23.16 43.99 -11.56
C ILE A 53 -24.61 43.47 -11.45
N ALA A 54 -25.53 44.02 -12.24
CA ALA A 54 -26.92 43.57 -12.26
C ALA A 54 -27.03 42.11 -12.75
N GLU A 55 -26.33 41.75 -13.82
CA GLU A 55 -26.25 40.38 -14.35
C GLU A 55 -25.68 39.41 -13.31
N LYS A 56 -24.60 39.78 -12.62
CA LYS A 56 -24.03 38.96 -11.54
C LYS A 56 -25.01 38.75 -10.37
N LYS A 57 -25.77 39.78 -10.00
CA LYS A 57 -26.81 39.67 -8.96
C LYS A 57 -27.96 38.76 -9.41
N ALA A 58 -28.41 38.89 -10.65
CA ALA A 58 -29.45 38.04 -11.23
C ALA A 58 -28.99 36.57 -11.30
N ALA A 59 -27.78 36.31 -11.77
CA ALA A 59 -27.19 34.97 -11.81
C ALA A 59 -27.06 34.34 -10.42
N LYS A 60 -26.68 35.13 -9.40
CA LYS A 60 -26.63 34.66 -8.01
C LYS A 60 -28.02 34.29 -7.48
N LYS A 61 -29.04 35.09 -7.77
CA LYS A 61 -30.43 34.81 -7.37
C LYS A 61 -30.97 33.56 -8.05
N LEU A 62 -30.71 33.40 -9.35
CA LEU A 62 -31.06 32.20 -10.10
C LEU A 62 -30.38 30.96 -9.52
N LYS A 63 -29.07 31.03 -9.24
CA LYS A 63 -28.34 29.91 -8.62
C LYS A 63 -28.96 29.47 -7.30
N LEU A 64 -29.40 30.42 -6.45
CA LEU A 64 -30.09 30.11 -5.20
C LEU A 64 -31.44 29.42 -5.43
N LYS A 65 -32.20 29.85 -6.45
CA LYS A 65 -33.45 29.18 -6.83
C LYS A 65 -33.20 27.75 -7.31
N LEU A 66 -32.21 27.54 -8.17
CA LEU A 66 -31.86 26.21 -8.68
C LEU A 66 -31.35 25.28 -7.56
N GLN A 67 -30.56 25.81 -6.62
CA GLN A 67 -30.09 25.06 -5.45
C GLN A 67 -31.22 24.54 -4.56
N ALA A 68 -32.40 25.17 -4.58
CA ALA A 68 -33.55 24.68 -3.81
C ALA A 68 -34.03 23.30 -4.29
N PHE A 69 -33.80 22.95 -5.57
CA PHE A 69 -34.19 21.67 -6.16
C PHE A 69 -33.10 20.59 -6.06
N GLU A 70 -31.92 20.92 -5.52
CA GLU A 70 -30.79 19.99 -5.44
C GLU A 70 -31.16 18.72 -4.67
N TYR A 71 -31.96 18.83 -3.61
CA TYR A 71 -32.44 17.68 -2.84
C TYR A 71 -33.34 16.76 -3.68
N ASP A 72 -34.30 17.33 -4.41
CA ASP A 72 -35.22 16.55 -5.25
C ASP A 72 -34.48 15.87 -6.40
N ILE A 73 -33.54 16.59 -7.03
CA ILE A 73 -32.65 16.03 -8.06
C ILE A 73 -31.86 14.85 -7.50
N GLN A 74 -31.26 14.99 -6.31
CA GLN A 74 -30.50 13.91 -5.68
C GLN A 74 -31.38 12.70 -5.34
N LYS A 75 -32.55 12.94 -4.75
CA LYS A 75 -33.48 11.88 -4.36
C LYS A 75 -33.99 11.10 -5.56
N GLU A 76 -34.51 11.78 -6.59
CA GLU A 76 -35.04 11.13 -7.79
C GLU A 76 -33.92 10.42 -8.58
N SER A 77 -32.72 11.00 -8.63
CA SER A 77 -31.54 10.36 -9.22
C SER A 77 -31.15 9.08 -8.50
N TYR A 78 -31.22 9.08 -7.18
CA TYR A 78 -30.90 7.91 -6.37
C TYR A 78 -31.93 6.79 -6.55
N GLU A 79 -33.22 7.11 -6.48
CA GLU A 79 -34.31 6.15 -6.65
C GLU A 79 -34.27 5.48 -8.02
N ARG A 80 -34.10 6.27 -9.09
CA ARG A 80 -33.99 5.75 -10.46
C ARG A 80 -32.70 4.96 -10.68
N ALA A 81 -31.57 5.44 -10.16
CA ALA A 81 -30.31 4.72 -10.29
C ALA A 81 -30.35 3.35 -9.57
N ILE A 82 -31.01 3.24 -8.42
CA ILE A 82 -31.22 1.96 -7.74
C ILE A 82 -32.08 1.02 -8.57
N ALA A 83 -33.18 1.51 -9.16
CA ALA A 83 -34.07 0.69 -9.97
C ALA A 83 -33.37 0.09 -11.20
N GLU A 84 -32.39 0.80 -11.77
CA GLU A 84 -31.59 0.34 -12.91
C GLU A 84 -30.40 -0.56 -12.52
N LEU A 85 -30.05 -0.68 -11.24
CA LEU A 85 -28.91 -1.49 -10.79
C LEU A 85 -29.29 -2.95 -10.56
N SER A 86 -28.64 -3.83 -11.31
CA SER A 86 -28.73 -5.27 -11.08
C SER A 86 -27.63 -5.75 -10.14
N ALA A 87 -28.02 -6.22 -8.95
CA ALA A 87 -27.10 -6.84 -8.00
C ALA A 87 -26.37 -8.06 -8.59
N ALA A 88 -27.02 -8.80 -9.49
CA ALA A 88 -26.45 -9.99 -10.13
C ALA A 88 -25.36 -9.65 -11.15
N GLU A 89 -25.49 -8.55 -11.88
CA GLU A 89 -24.47 -8.09 -12.82
C GLU A 89 -23.21 -7.62 -12.08
N ILE A 90 -23.40 -6.86 -11.00
CA ILE A 90 -22.30 -6.38 -10.17
C ILE A 90 -21.60 -7.56 -9.50
N ALA A 91 -22.35 -8.54 -8.99
CA ALA A 91 -21.78 -9.76 -8.40
C ALA A 91 -20.91 -10.53 -9.41
N LYS A 92 -21.34 -10.64 -10.67
CA LYS A 92 -20.54 -11.23 -11.75
C LYS A 92 -19.27 -10.43 -12.04
N GLU A 93 -19.33 -9.10 -12.06
CA GLU A 93 -18.16 -8.23 -12.30
C GLU A 93 -17.08 -8.43 -11.23
N VAL A 94 -17.47 -8.58 -9.96
CA VAL A 94 -16.52 -8.81 -8.85
C VAL A 94 -16.26 -10.29 -8.54
N ASN A 95 -16.81 -11.21 -9.34
CA ASN A 95 -16.68 -12.66 -9.15
C ASN A 95 -17.09 -13.13 -7.74
N ILE A 96 -18.25 -12.67 -7.26
CA ILE A 96 -18.86 -13.06 -5.99
C ILE A 96 -20.19 -13.75 -6.27
N GLU A 97 -20.45 -14.88 -5.61
CA GLU A 97 -21.71 -15.59 -5.71
C GLU A 97 -22.78 -14.96 -4.81
N LEU A 98 -24.03 -14.94 -5.29
CA LEU A 98 -25.18 -14.48 -4.51
C LEU A 98 -25.89 -15.67 -3.83
N PRO A 99 -26.43 -15.51 -2.61
CA PRO A 99 -26.42 -14.28 -1.79
C PRO A 99 -25.06 -14.00 -1.12
N VAL A 100 -24.71 -12.71 -0.99
CA VAL A 100 -23.47 -12.31 -0.28
C VAL A 100 -23.73 -12.31 1.22
N PHE A 101 -23.14 -13.27 1.93
CA PHE A 101 -23.22 -13.35 3.38
C PHE A 101 -22.17 -12.46 4.07
N PRO A 102 -22.48 -11.93 5.27
CA PRO A 102 -21.46 -11.32 6.11
C PRO A 102 -20.40 -12.34 6.53
N PRO A 103 -19.17 -11.91 6.84
CA PRO A 103 -18.12 -12.81 7.28
C PRO A 103 -18.52 -13.50 8.59
N LEU A 104 -18.33 -14.82 8.67
CA LEU A 104 -18.70 -15.62 9.84
C LEU A 104 -17.89 -15.24 11.07
N ASN A 105 -16.60 -14.98 10.86
CA ASN A 105 -15.64 -14.66 11.90
C ASN A 105 -14.89 -13.38 11.56
N LYS A 106 -14.38 -12.69 12.59
CA LYS A 106 -13.51 -11.52 12.38
C LYS A 106 -12.18 -11.96 11.78
N LYS A 107 -11.56 -11.09 10.99
CA LYS A 107 -10.27 -11.33 10.32
C LYS A 107 -9.20 -11.96 11.24
N LYS A 108 -9.07 -11.43 12.46
CA LYS A 108 -8.10 -11.93 13.46
C LYS A 108 -8.39 -13.37 13.92
N ASP A 109 -9.66 -13.73 14.03
CA ASP A 109 -10.07 -15.07 14.45
C ASP A 109 -9.81 -16.07 13.32
N VAL A 110 -10.06 -15.67 12.06
CA VAL A 110 -9.69 -16.46 10.88
C VAL A 110 -8.19 -16.69 10.78
N GLU A 111 -7.37 -15.68 11.05
CA GLU A 111 -5.90 -15.83 11.11
C GLU A 111 -5.45 -16.83 12.17
N ASN A 112 -6.10 -16.82 13.33
CA ASN A 112 -5.83 -17.78 14.40
C ASN A 112 -6.25 -19.19 13.98
N MET A 113 -7.45 -19.38 13.43
CA MET A 113 -7.92 -20.68 12.92
C MET A 113 -6.97 -21.24 11.88
N LEU A 114 -6.59 -20.42 10.89
CA LEU A 114 -5.62 -20.81 9.86
C LEU A 114 -4.27 -21.19 10.48
N LYS A 115 -3.78 -20.46 11.48
CA LYS A 115 -2.54 -20.79 12.19
C LYS A 115 -2.64 -22.15 12.88
N TYR A 116 -3.75 -22.46 13.54
CA TYR A 116 -3.96 -23.75 14.20
C TYR A 116 -4.06 -24.90 13.20
N GLU A 117 -4.85 -24.77 12.14
CA GLU A 117 -4.97 -25.78 11.09
C GLU A 117 -3.61 -26.05 10.40
N ILE A 118 -2.85 -25.00 10.08
CA ILE A 118 -1.49 -25.15 9.52
C ILE A 118 -0.58 -25.89 10.50
N LEU A 119 -0.64 -25.55 11.79
CA LEU A 119 0.21 -26.18 12.80
C LEU A 119 -0.13 -27.65 12.98
N ASP A 120 -1.42 -28.00 13.02
CA ASP A 120 -1.88 -29.39 13.09
C ASP A 120 -1.35 -30.21 11.92
N GLU A 121 -1.55 -29.73 10.69
CA GLU A 121 -1.11 -30.41 9.47
C GLU A 121 0.43 -30.54 9.38
N VAL A 122 1.16 -29.51 9.83
CA VAL A 122 2.63 -29.56 9.90
C VAL A 122 3.07 -30.55 10.98
N ASN A 123 2.42 -30.60 12.13
CA ASN A 123 2.78 -31.48 13.23
C ASN A 123 2.51 -32.95 12.89
N LYS A 124 1.50 -33.27 12.07
CA LYS A 124 1.30 -34.63 11.54
C LYS A 124 2.50 -35.15 10.75
N SER A 125 3.10 -34.29 9.90
CA SER A 125 4.26 -34.67 9.08
C SER A 125 5.61 -34.50 9.79
N TYR A 126 5.73 -33.50 10.65
CA TYR A 126 6.96 -33.10 11.34
C TYR A 126 6.66 -32.82 12.82
N PRO A 127 6.35 -33.86 13.63
CA PRO A 127 6.05 -33.70 15.04
C PRO A 127 7.30 -33.25 15.79
N MET A 128 7.11 -32.40 16.82
CA MET A 128 8.24 -31.88 17.59
C MET A 128 8.98 -32.98 18.37
N SER A 129 8.29 -34.08 18.72
CA SER A 129 8.87 -35.27 19.35
C SER A 129 10.02 -35.89 18.54
N ARG A 130 9.99 -35.76 17.20
CA ARG A 130 11.07 -36.21 16.30
C ARG A 130 12.42 -35.56 16.66
N PHE A 131 12.40 -34.36 17.23
CA PHE A 131 13.61 -33.67 17.66
C PHE A 131 14.33 -34.40 18.80
N ASP A 132 13.56 -34.94 19.75
CA ASP A 132 14.10 -35.70 20.87
C ASP A 132 14.59 -37.07 20.43
N GLU A 133 13.90 -37.71 19.48
CA GLU A 133 14.34 -38.94 18.83
C GLU A 133 15.69 -38.74 18.13
N MET A 134 15.82 -37.71 17.28
CA MET A 134 17.10 -37.38 16.63
C MET A 134 18.21 -37.11 17.65
N ALA A 135 17.89 -36.45 18.77
CA ALA A 135 18.88 -36.21 19.82
C ALA A 135 19.35 -37.51 20.49
N LYS A 136 18.44 -38.49 20.68
CA LYS A 136 18.78 -39.83 21.19
C LYS A 136 19.61 -40.61 20.17
N GLU A 137 19.22 -40.60 18.89
CA GLU A 137 19.96 -41.26 17.81
C GLU A 137 21.39 -40.72 17.67
N VAL A 138 21.59 -39.40 17.72
CA VAL A 138 22.92 -38.78 17.66
C VAL A 138 23.80 -39.20 18.83
N LYS A 139 23.22 -39.27 20.05
CA LYS A 139 23.93 -39.75 21.25
C LYS A 139 24.32 -41.22 21.11
N GLN A 140 23.44 -42.07 20.60
CA GLN A 140 23.71 -43.49 20.38
C GLN A 140 24.77 -43.72 19.30
N LYS A 141 24.65 -43.06 18.15
CA LYS A 141 25.58 -43.16 17.03
C LYS A 141 27.01 -42.76 17.42
N ASN A 142 27.14 -41.74 18.27
CA ASN A 142 28.45 -41.25 18.72
C ASN A 142 28.86 -41.80 20.09
N ARG A 143 28.18 -42.83 20.63
CA ARG A 143 28.38 -43.35 21.99
C ARG A 143 29.87 -43.52 22.34
N LEU A 144 30.25 -43.10 23.54
CA LEU A 144 31.55 -43.41 24.12
C LEU A 144 31.67 -44.91 24.38
N TYR A 145 32.76 -45.53 23.92
CA TYR A 145 33.01 -46.93 24.25
C TYR A 145 33.25 -47.11 25.75
N LYS A 146 32.69 -48.20 26.27
CA LYS A 146 32.86 -48.61 27.66
C LYS A 146 34.15 -49.42 27.81
N LEU A 147 34.68 -49.46 29.03
CA LEU A 147 35.78 -50.37 29.35
C LEU A 147 35.29 -51.82 29.18
N ASN A 148 36.19 -52.69 28.74
CA ASN A 148 35.96 -54.09 28.39
C ASN A 148 35.00 -54.31 27.20
N GLU A 149 34.68 -53.26 26.43
CA GLU A 149 33.94 -53.39 25.17
C GLU A 149 34.88 -53.83 24.04
N ARG A 150 34.42 -54.72 23.16
CA ARG A 150 35.17 -55.12 21.96
C ARG A 150 35.08 -54.00 20.93
N VAL A 151 36.22 -53.41 20.58
CA VAL A 151 36.32 -52.26 19.68
C VAL A 151 37.18 -52.56 18.46
N THR A 152 36.93 -51.82 17.37
CA THR A 152 37.76 -51.83 16.16
C THR A 152 38.32 -50.43 15.94
N VAL A 153 39.64 -50.28 16.06
CA VAL A 153 40.35 -49.00 16.03
C VAL A 153 41.28 -48.94 14.83
N ARG A 154 41.20 -47.87 14.05
CA ARG A 154 42.14 -47.57 12.98
C ARG A 154 43.26 -46.70 13.54
N VAL A 155 44.48 -47.22 13.49
CA VAL A 155 45.67 -46.56 14.02
C VAL A 155 46.69 -46.37 12.91
N LYS A 156 47.25 -45.17 12.80
CA LYS A 156 48.31 -44.81 11.86
C LYS A 156 49.59 -45.56 12.23
N ASP A 157 50.10 -46.35 11.30
CA ASP A 157 51.35 -47.07 11.45
C ASP A 157 52.51 -46.21 10.92
N VAL A 158 53.25 -45.60 11.83
CA VAL A 158 54.38 -44.72 11.50
C VAL A 158 55.51 -45.49 10.81
N ARG A 159 55.62 -46.81 11.04
CA ARG A 159 56.67 -47.66 10.44
C ARG A 159 56.36 -48.06 9.00
N ARG A 160 55.09 -47.95 8.56
CA ARG A 160 54.64 -48.29 7.19
C ARG A 160 54.15 -47.04 6.45
N GLY A 161 54.94 -45.97 6.47
CA GLY A 161 54.64 -44.74 5.74
C GLY A 161 53.37 -43.99 6.18
N GLY A 162 52.86 -44.27 7.39
CA GLY A 162 51.68 -43.59 7.92
C GLY A 162 50.33 -44.12 7.41
N GLN A 163 50.28 -45.35 6.88
CA GLN A 163 49.00 -46.00 6.55
C GLN A 163 48.22 -46.39 7.81
N TYR A 164 46.88 -46.39 7.73
CA TYR A 164 46.04 -46.83 8.83
C TYR A 164 45.91 -48.35 8.86
N LYS A 165 46.27 -48.97 9.98
CA LYS A 165 45.97 -50.37 10.27
C LYS A 165 44.75 -50.51 11.18
N THR A 166 43.97 -51.56 10.97
CA THR A 166 42.80 -51.88 11.78
C THR A 166 43.21 -52.83 12.91
N VAL A 167 42.93 -52.43 14.15
CA VAL A 167 43.19 -53.21 15.36
C VAL A 167 41.86 -53.58 15.99
N LYS A 168 41.66 -54.86 16.30
CA LYS A 168 40.45 -55.37 16.97
C LYS A 168 40.84 -55.90 18.35
N GLY A 169 40.09 -55.55 19.39
CA GLY A 169 40.34 -56.07 20.73
C GLY A 169 39.46 -55.42 21.79
N TYR A 170 39.64 -55.80 23.05
CA TYR A 170 38.89 -55.22 24.17
C TYR A 170 39.53 -53.91 24.65
N LEU A 171 38.71 -52.87 24.83
CA LEU A 171 39.17 -51.59 25.39
C LEU A 171 39.44 -51.73 26.89
N ARG A 172 40.70 -51.91 27.29
CA ARG A 172 41.08 -52.09 28.70
C ARG A 172 41.26 -50.78 29.46
N THR A 173 41.75 -49.74 28.78
CA THR A 173 42.05 -48.45 29.44
C THR A 173 41.85 -47.29 28.48
N ARG A 174 41.39 -46.15 29.01
CA ARG A 174 41.16 -44.92 28.25
C ARG A 174 41.68 -43.73 29.05
N THR A 175 42.83 -43.18 28.67
CA THR A 175 43.42 -41.98 29.29
C THR A 175 43.25 -40.76 28.38
N LYS A 176 43.78 -39.59 28.78
CA LYS A 176 43.75 -38.38 27.96
C LYS A 176 44.58 -38.52 26.68
N THR A 177 45.70 -39.24 26.72
CA THR A 177 46.70 -39.29 25.64
C THR A 177 46.76 -40.64 24.91
N TRP A 178 46.34 -41.74 25.54
CA TRP A 178 46.41 -43.07 24.94
C TRP A 178 45.21 -43.94 25.30
N ILE A 179 45.05 -45.04 24.57
CA ILE A 179 44.11 -46.11 24.88
C ILE A 179 44.84 -47.45 24.89
N ARG A 180 44.32 -48.44 25.61
CA ARG A 180 44.83 -49.82 25.56
C ARG A 180 43.76 -50.73 24.97
N VAL A 181 44.10 -51.39 23.87
CA VAL A 181 43.22 -52.35 23.17
C VAL A 181 43.91 -53.71 23.22
N GLY A 182 43.32 -54.67 23.92
CA GLY A 182 44.02 -55.89 24.32
C GLY A 182 45.24 -55.57 25.18
N ASP A 183 46.42 -56.01 24.75
CA ASP A 183 47.68 -55.77 25.48
C ASP A 183 48.52 -54.62 24.93
N VAL A 184 48.09 -54.02 23.82
CA VAL A 184 48.86 -52.97 23.15
C VAL A 184 48.31 -51.58 23.50
N LYS A 185 49.23 -50.65 23.80
CA LYS A 185 48.95 -49.24 24.02
C LYS A 185 49.04 -48.47 22.69
N TYR A 186 48.04 -47.64 22.42
CA TYR A 186 47.99 -46.78 21.23
C TYR A 186 47.81 -45.32 21.64
N ASN A 187 48.69 -44.45 21.13
CA ASN A 187 48.56 -43.01 21.30
C ASN A 187 47.34 -42.51 20.51
N LYS A 188 46.49 -41.69 21.13
CA LYS A 188 45.30 -41.10 20.49
C LYS A 188 45.67 -40.22 19.29
N ALA A 189 46.85 -39.62 19.26
CA ALA A 189 47.34 -38.86 18.10
C ALA A 189 47.48 -39.71 16.83
N LEU A 190 47.63 -41.03 16.98
CA LEU A 190 47.74 -41.97 15.86
C LEU A 190 46.39 -42.58 15.47
N ILE A 191 45.33 -42.40 16.26
CA ILE A 191 44.01 -42.96 15.96
C ILE A 191 43.34 -42.10 14.88
N ASP A 192 42.55 -42.73 14.00
CA ASP A 192 41.70 -42.02 13.06
C ASP A 192 40.86 -40.93 13.77
N PRO A 193 40.98 -39.66 13.35
CA PRO A 193 40.27 -38.54 13.98
C PRO A 193 38.76 -38.75 14.10
N ASN A 194 38.15 -39.49 13.17
CA ASN A 194 36.72 -39.77 13.19
C ASN A 194 36.34 -40.72 14.33
N GLN A 195 37.22 -41.64 14.71
CA GLN A 195 36.98 -42.60 15.79
C GLN A 195 37.29 -42.05 17.18
N LEU A 196 38.10 -40.98 17.27
CA LEU A 196 38.43 -40.34 18.55
C LEU A 196 37.21 -39.85 19.33
N VAL A 197 36.10 -39.57 18.64
CA VAL A 197 34.81 -39.22 19.23
C VAL A 197 34.31 -40.30 20.22
N HIS A 198 34.66 -41.57 20.02
CA HIS A 198 34.24 -42.66 20.90
C HIS A 198 35.17 -42.86 22.12
N PHE A 199 36.35 -42.23 22.12
CA PHE A 199 37.39 -42.41 23.15
C PHE A 199 37.67 -41.16 23.99
N ASP A 200 37.16 -39.99 23.59
CA ASP A 200 37.38 -38.72 24.27
C ASP A 200 36.06 -38.01 24.53
N THR A 201 35.76 -37.80 25.81
CA THR A 201 34.54 -37.15 26.28
C THR A 201 34.37 -35.74 25.72
N ALA A 202 35.45 -34.95 25.61
CA ALA A 202 35.37 -33.58 25.11
C ALA A 202 35.00 -33.56 23.62
N ARG A 203 35.67 -34.39 22.83
CA ARG A 203 35.38 -34.55 21.39
C ARG A 203 34.00 -35.16 21.16
N HIS A 204 33.58 -36.13 21.98
CA HIS A 204 32.23 -36.69 21.98
C HIS A 204 31.17 -35.61 22.13
N MET A 205 31.24 -34.84 23.22
CA MET A 205 30.26 -33.80 23.52
C MET A 205 30.22 -32.74 22.42
N GLN A 206 31.38 -32.36 21.88
CA GLN A 206 31.44 -31.41 20.76
C GLN A 206 30.80 -31.99 19.49
N LYS A 207 31.06 -33.25 19.14
CA LYS A 207 30.48 -33.91 17.96
C LYS A 207 28.97 -34.07 18.10
N VAL A 208 28.50 -34.56 19.26
CA VAL A 208 27.06 -34.70 19.56
C VAL A 208 26.37 -33.35 19.49
N ARG A 209 26.94 -32.29 20.06
CA ARG A 209 26.39 -30.93 19.98
C ARG A 209 26.32 -30.42 18.54
N LYS A 210 27.39 -30.59 17.76
CA LYS A 210 27.44 -30.18 16.35
C LYS A 210 26.42 -30.94 15.51
N GLU A 211 26.33 -32.26 15.66
CA GLU A 211 25.41 -33.09 14.88
C GLU A 211 23.95 -32.87 15.28
N LYS A 212 23.65 -32.73 16.58
CA LYS A 212 22.31 -32.31 17.06
C LYS A 212 21.91 -30.96 16.48
N LYS A 213 22.80 -29.96 16.49
CA LYS A 213 22.53 -28.65 15.89
C LYS A 213 22.29 -28.75 14.38
N ARG A 214 23.10 -29.55 13.67
CA ARG A 214 22.96 -29.76 12.22
C ARG A 214 21.62 -30.40 11.87
N LEU A 215 21.27 -31.52 12.51
CA LEU A 215 20.01 -32.22 12.26
C LEU A 215 18.81 -31.39 12.68
N GLY A 216 18.90 -30.70 13.82
CA GLY A 216 17.87 -29.77 14.28
C GLY A 216 17.60 -28.65 13.27
N SER A 217 18.66 -28.02 12.75
CA SER A 217 18.53 -26.98 11.72
C SER A 217 17.92 -27.51 10.41
N LEU A 218 18.31 -28.72 9.98
CA LEU A 218 17.71 -29.36 8.80
C LEU A 218 16.22 -29.65 9.02
N PHE A 219 15.85 -30.16 10.19
CA PHE A 219 14.47 -30.42 10.56
C PHE A 219 13.64 -29.14 10.60
N GLU A 220 14.12 -28.08 11.23
CA GLU A 220 13.47 -26.77 11.25
C GLU A 220 13.30 -26.20 9.84
N LYS A 221 14.30 -26.34 8.98
CA LYS A 221 14.23 -25.91 7.58
C LYS A 221 13.14 -26.66 6.81
N GLN A 222 13.06 -27.99 6.98
CA GLN A 222 12.02 -28.81 6.35
C GLN A 222 10.63 -28.48 6.91
N ARG A 223 10.51 -28.33 8.23
CA ARG A 223 9.26 -27.93 8.89
C ARG A 223 8.78 -26.56 8.41
N LYS A 224 9.69 -25.58 8.27
CA LYS A 224 9.38 -24.26 7.70
C LYS A 224 8.97 -24.34 6.23
N LYS A 225 9.61 -25.21 5.43
CA LYS A 225 9.22 -25.45 4.03
C LYS A 225 7.81 -26.05 3.95
N LYS A 226 7.53 -27.10 4.73
CA LYS A 226 6.19 -27.71 4.82
C LYS A 226 5.15 -26.69 5.26
N ARG A 227 5.43 -25.90 6.30
CA ARG A 227 4.55 -24.81 6.76
C ARG A 227 4.20 -23.86 5.62
N ARG A 228 5.18 -23.37 4.85
CA ARG A 228 4.94 -22.48 3.70
C ARG A 228 4.04 -23.12 2.64
N VAL A 229 4.28 -24.38 2.31
CA VAL A 229 3.46 -25.13 1.33
C VAL A 229 2.03 -25.31 1.86
N THR A 230 1.88 -25.74 3.11
CA THR A 230 0.59 -25.91 3.77
C THR A 230 -0.17 -24.58 3.86
N THR A 231 0.50 -23.47 4.23
CA THR A 231 -0.12 -22.13 4.23
C THR A 231 -0.66 -21.77 2.85
N LYS A 232 0.13 -21.97 1.78
CA LYS A 232 -0.35 -21.67 0.41
C LYS A 232 -1.57 -22.49 0.01
N LYS A 233 -1.65 -23.74 0.48
CA LYS A 233 -2.78 -24.65 0.21
C LYS A 233 -4.02 -24.29 1.02
N LEU A 234 -3.88 -24.10 2.34
CA LEU A 234 -5.00 -23.92 3.25
C LEU A 234 -5.51 -22.48 3.30
N SER A 235 -4.65 -21.49 3.13
CA SER A 235 -5.03 -20.07 3.25
C SER A 235 -6.22 -19.74 2.35
N PRO A 236 -6.21 -19.99 1.04
CA PRO A 236 -7.35 -19.64 0.19
C PRO A 236 -8.64 -20.36 0.60
N ILE A 237 -8.56 -21.63 1.01
CA ILE A 237 -9.72 -22.45 1.39
C ILE A 237 -10.37 -21.91 2.67
N VAL A 238 -9.56 -21.63 3.69
CA VAL A 238 -10.05 -21.12 4.98
C VAL A 238 -10.64 -19.73 4.81
N TRP A 239 -9.93 -18.81 4.14
CA TRP A 239 -10.45 -17.46 3.92
C TRP A 239 -11.74 -17.44 3.11
N ASP A 240 -11.81 -18.25 2.05
CA ASP A 240 -13.01 -18.33 1.20
C ASP A 240 -14.22 -18.88 1.97
N ARG A 241 -14.01 -19.94 2.76
CA ARG A 241 -15.02 -20.54 3.66
C ARG A 241 -15.58 -19.53 4.67
N GLU A 242 -14.73 -18.65 5.18
CA GLU A 242 -15.11 -17.64 6.19
C GLU A 242 -15.72 -16.36 5.57
N GLY A 243 -15.90 -16.33 4.24
CA GLY A 243 -16.53 -15.20 3.54
C GLY A 243 -15.56 -14.09 3.12
N TYR A 244 -14.28 -14.40 2.96
CA TYR A 244 -13.26 -13.46 2.51
C TYR A 244 -12.80 -13.77 1.08
N THR A 245 -12.39 -12.74 0.36
CA THR A 245 -11.75 -12.85 -0.96
C THR A 245 -10.44 -12.08 -0.96
N LYS A 246 -9.51 -12.47 -1.85
CA LYS A 246 -8.21 -11.82 -1.97
C LYS A 246 -8.33 -10.67 -2.97
N VAL A 247 -8.15 -9.44 -2.50
CA VAL A 247 -8.07 -8.24 -3.34
C VAL A 247 -6.63 -7.73 -3.27
N ALA A 248 -5.91 -7.79 -4.40
CA ALA A 248 -4.47 -7.58 -4.46
C ALA A 248 -3.70 -8.48 -3.46
N ASP A 249 -3.21 -7.91 -2.35
CA ASP A 249 -2.45 -8.61 -1.32
C ASP A 249 -3.16 -8.70 0.03
N GLU A 250 -4.40 -8.22 0.13
CA GLU A 250 -5.17 -8.26 1.37
C GLU A 250 -6.40 -9.16 1.26
N TRP A 251 -6.69 -9.84 2.36
CA TRP A 251 -7.96 -10.54 2.54
C TRP A 251 -9.01 -9.55 3.05
N VAL A 252 -10.06 -9.36 2.24
CA VAL A 252 -11.18 -8.45 2.47
C VAL A 252 -12.48 -9.25 2.45
N SER A 253 -13.47 -8.89 3.27
CA SER A 253 -14.74 -9.60 3.26
C SER A 253 -15.44 -9.44 1.90
N LYS A 254 -16.02 -10.53 1.39
CA LYS A 254 -16.83 -10.53 0.16
C LYS A 254 -17.93 -9.48 0.22
N GLU A 255 -18.56 -9.34 1.39
CA GLU A 255 -19.55 -8.30 1.67
C GLU A 255 -19.01 -6.88 1.44
N SER A 256 -17.83 -6.56 1.97
CA SER A 256 -17.24 -5.22 1.81
C SER A 256 -16.90 -4.92 0.35
N VAL A 257 -16.30 -5.91 -0.34
CA VAL A 257 -15.98 -5.80 -1.77
C VAL A 257 -17.24 -5.57 -2.59
N PHE A 258 -18.30 -6.34 -2.33
CA PHE A 258 -19.58 -6.19 -3.00
C PHE A 258 -20.23 -4.83 -2.72
N LYS A 259 -20.25 -4.37 -1.45
CA LYS A 259 -20.78 -3.04 -1.09
C LYS A 259 -20.03 -1.89 -1.77
N GLN A 260 -18.70 -1.98 -1.86
CA GLN A 260 -17.89 -0.99 -2.56
C GLN A 260 -18.19 -0.97 -4.06
N ALA A 261 -18.31 -2.14 -4.69
CA ALA A 261 -18.67 -2.24 -6.10
C ALA A 261 -20.07 -1.69 -6.37
N MET A 262 -21.05 -2.04 -5.53
CA MET A 262 -22.41 -1.49 -5.57
C MET A 262 -22.40 0.03 -5.44
N ALA A 263 -21.67 0.59 -4.47
CA ALA A 263 -21.58 2.04 -4.28
C ALA A 263 -20.94 2.75 -5.48
N LYS A 264 -19.91 2.15 -6.08
CA LYS A 264 -19.24 2.68 -7.28
C LYS A 264 -20.17 2.64 -8.50
N ALA A 265 -20.88 1.53 -8.72
CA ALA A 265 -21.85 1.40 -9.79
C ALA A 265 -23.00 2.40 -9.62
N LEU A 266 -23.48 2.57 -8.39
CA LEU A 266 -24.50 3.55 -8.04
C LEU A 266 -24.06 4.99 -8.31
N ALA A 267 -22.86 5.38 -7.87
CA ALA A 267 -22.33 6.71 -8.14
C ALA A 267 -22.19 6.98 -9.65
N LYS A 268 -21.75 5.98 -10.43
CA LYS A 268 -21.65 6.06 -11.88
C LYS A 268 -23.02 6.24 -12.55
N ASN A 269 -24.03 5.48 -12.12
CA ASN A 269 -25.39 5.60 -12.64
C ASN A 269 -26.04 6.92 -12.27
N ILE A 270 -25.89 7.38 -11.03
CA ILE A 270 -26.37 8.70 -10.59
C ILE A 270 -25.75 9.79 -11.48
N ALA A 271 -24.43 9.77 -11.70
CA ALA A 271 -23.76 10.77 -12.54
C ALA A 271 -24.27 10.79 -13.98
N ARG A 272 -24.64 9.62 -14.54
CA ARG A 272 -25.21 9.51 -15.89
C ARG A 272 -26.62 10.10 -15.97
N ILE A 273 -27.48 9.76 -15.01
CA ILE A 273 -28.92 10.08 -15.07
C ILE A 273 -29.20 11.49 -14.53
N ARG A 274 -28.33 12.03 -13.65
CA ARG A 274 -28.54 13.32 -12.99
C ARG A 274 -28.85 14.46 -13.95
N ALA A 275 -28.17 14.55 -15.09
CA ALA A 275 -28.41 15.62 -16.05
C ALA A 275 -29.82 15.55 -16.68
N GLU A 276 -30.32 14.35 -16.94
CA GLU A 276 -31.68 14.12 -17.45
C GLU A 276 -32.74 14.48 -16.41
N ILE A 277 -32.51 14.12 -15.15
CA ILE A 277 -33.42 14.43 -14.04
C ILE A 277 -33.41 15.93 -13.74
N GLU A 278 -32.23 16.54 -13.74
CA GLU A 278 -32.06 17.98 -13.58
C GLU A 278 -32.87 18.74 -14.62
N SER A 279 -32.82 18.33 -15.91
CA SER A 279 -33.64 18.96 -16.94
C SER A 279 -35.14 18.79 -16.70
N VAL A 280 -35.58 17.59 -16.31
CA VAL A 280 -37.00 17.31 -16.08
C VAL A 280 -37.55 18.12 -14.90
N ILE A 281 -36.80 18.20 -13.80
CA ILE A 281 -37.22 18.94 -12.59
C ILE A 281 -37.26 20.44 -12.85
N TYR A 282 -36.23 20.99 -13.49
CA TYR A 282 -36.20 22.41 -13.81
C TYR A 282 -37.27 22.82 -14.82
N GLU A 283 -37.55 22.01 -15.84
CA GLU A 283 -38.64 22.25 -16.79
C GLU A 283 -40.01 22.23 -16.10
N LYS A 284 -40.24 21.27 -15.19
CA LYS A 284 -41.46 21.21 -14.35
C LYS A 284 -41.61 22.46 -13.47
N ALA A 285 -40.50 22.99 -12.97
CA ALA A 285 -40.47 24.20 -12.15
C ALA A 285 -40.54 25.53 -12.96
N GLY A 286 -40.66 25.45 -14.30
CA GLY A 286 -40.82 26.62 -15.17
C GLY A 286 -39.52 27.25 -15.70
N PHE A 287 -38.38 26.59 -15.51
CA PHE A 287 -37.11 27.01 -16.11
C PHE A 287 -36.96 26.42 -17.52
N CYS A 288 -36.19 27.08 -18.38
CA CYS A 288 -35.82 26.53 -19.68
C CYS A 288 -34.32 26.69 -19.96
N TRP A 289 -33.76 25.76 -20.73
CA TRP A 289 -32.35 25.76 -21.06
C TRP A 289 -32.04 26.71 -22.21
N ASN A 290 -31.30 27.77 -21.93
CA ASN A 290 -30.83 28.70 -22.95
C ASN A 290 -29.57 28.13 -23.63
N LYS A 291 -29.71 27.72 -24.89
CA LYS A 291 -28.62 27.13 -25.69
C LYS A 291 -27.50 28.12 -26.01
N GLU A 292 -27.80 29.40 -26.12
CA GLU A 292 -26.83 30.45 -26.46
C GLU A 292 -25.86 30.71 -25.31
N PHE A 293 -26.38 30.70 -24.07
CA PHE A 293 -25.58 30.97 -22.87
C PHE A 293 -25.24 29.72 -22.04
N GLN A 294 -25.65 28.53 -22.51
CA GLN A 294 -25.46 27.24 -21.83
C GLN A 294 -25.86 27.28 -20.35
N ARG A 295 -27.03 27.87 -20.06
CA ARG A 295 -27.53 28.02 -18.69
C ARG A 295 -29.06 27.94 -18.63
N TRP A 296 -29.55 27.55 -17.46
CA TRP A 296 -30.98 27.63 -17.13
C TRP A 296 -31.42 29.09 -16.96
N GLU A 297 -32.60 29.44 -17.44
CA GLU A 297 -33.22 30.74 -17.23
C GLU A 297 -34.66 30.55 -16.73
N ASP A 298 -35.14 31.53 -15.98
CA ASP A 298 -36.53 31.56 -15.49
C ASP A 298 -37.42 31.97 -16.65
N CYS A 299 -38.19 31.03 -17.19
CA CYS A 299 -38.90 31.23 -18.46
C CYS A 299 -40.32 31.75 -18.27
N GLY A 300 -40.66 32.14 -17.04
CA GLY A 300 -41.87 32.90 -16.73
C GLY A 300 -43.12 32.22 -17.27
N LYS A 301 -43.47 31.06 -16.72
CA LYS A 301 -44.85 30.58 -16.78
C LYS A 301 -45.69 31.27 -15.72
#